data_AF-A0A659UC26-F1
#
_entry.id   AF-A0A659UC26-F1
#
_cell.length_a   1.000
_cell.length_b   1.000
_cell.length_c   1.000
_cell.angle_alpha   90.00
_cell.angle_beta   90.00
_cell.angle_gamma   90.00
#
_symmetry.space_group_name_H-M   'P 1'
#
loop_
_entity.id
_entity.type
_entity.pdbx_description
1 polymer ?
#
loop_
_entity_poly.entity_id
_entity_poly.type
_entity_poly.pdbx_seq_one_letter_code
_entity_poly.pdbx_strand_id
1 'polypeptide(L)' 'GATIVDMVRKIEAVTVGLTVADDPKCSKIRAEMTRRLAALSQAQRQASRDFDRVELGQGGNLQKLILALVNGG' A
#
# COMPACT_ATOMS: atom_id res chain seq x y z
N GLY A 1 13.01 0.73 1.62
CA GLY A 1 13.33 -0.30 0.62
C GLY A 1 12.27 -1.40 0.57
N ALA A 2 12.08 -2.15 1.66
CA ALA A 2 11.22 -3.34 1.69
C ALA A 2 9.76 -3.09 1.26
N THR A 3 9.17 -1.95 1.62
CA THR A 3 7.78 -1.61 1.27
C THR A 3 7.56 -1.44 -0.23
N ILE A 4 8.55 -0.91 -0.96
CA ILE A 4 8.49 -0.78 -2.41
C ILE A 4 8.63 -2.16 -3.07
N VAL A 5 9.51 -3.02 -2.54
CA VAL A 5 9.66 -4.41 -3.02
C VAL A 5 8.37 -5.20 -2.82
N ASP A 6 7.72 -5.06 -1.67
CA ASP A 6 6.42 -5.68 -1.39
C ASP A 6 5.32 -5.18 -2.35
N MET A 7 5.30 -3.87 -2.64
CA MET A 7 4.38 -3.29 -3.62
C MET A 7 4.58 -3.89 -5.02
N VAL A 8 5.83 -4.06 -5.46
CA VAL A 8 6.16 -4.68 -6.75
C VAL A 8 5.69 -6.14 -6.79
N ARG A 9 5.96 -6.93 -5.74
CA ARG A 9 5.50 -8.32 -5.64
C ARG A 9 3.97 -8.44 -5.72
N LYS A 10 3.25 -7.53 -5.07
CA LYS A 10 1.77 -7.46 -5.16
C LYS A 10 1.29 -7.13 -6.57
N ILE A 11 1.99 -6.24 -7.28
CA ILE A 11 1.68 -5.92 -8.68
C ILE A 11 1.93 -7.14 -9.57
N GLU A 12 3.07 -7.81 -9.42
CA GLU A 12 3.39 -9.02 -10.20
C GLU A 12 2.32 -10.09 -10.00
N ALA A 13 1.92 -10.34 -8.74
CA ALA A 13 0.91 -11.34 -8.40
C ALA A 13 -0.47 -11.11 -9.05
N VAL A 14 -0.82 -9.87 -9.40
CA VAL A 14 -2.13 -9.54 -10.00
C VAL A 14 -2.09 -9.26 -11.50
N THR A 15 -0.89 -9.14 -12.08
CA THR A 15 -0.68 -8.79 -13.50
C THR A 15 -0.05 -9.91 -14.32
N VAL A 16 0.85 -10.70 -13.75
CA VAL A 16 1.47 -11.84 -14.46
C VAL A 16 0.40 -12.90 -14.73
N GLY A 17 0.29 -13.31 -15.99
CA GLY A 17 -0.74 -14.26 -16.44
C GLY A 17 -2.14 -13.65 -16.59
N LEU A 18 -2.31 -12.33 -16.45
CA LEU A 18 -3.58 -11.67 -16.72
C LEU A 18 -3.91 -11.77 -18.22
N THR A 19 -5.07 -12.34 -18.54
CA THR A 19 -5.59 -12.43 -19.90
C THR A 19 -7.03 -11.93 -19.93
N VAL A 20 -7.40 -11.23 -21.00
CA VAL A 20 -8.79 -10.81 -21.26
C VAL A 20 -9.17 -11.25 -22.67
N ALA A 21 -10.30 -11.95 -22.79
CA ALA A 21 -10.79 -12.45 -24.07
C ALA A 21 -11.27 -11.31 -24.99
N ASP A 22 -11.16 -11.55 -26.30
CA ASP A 22 -11.65 -10.68 -27.36
C ASP A 22 -11.13 -9.23 -27.22
N ASP A 23 -9.84 -9.08 -26.95
CA ASP A 23 -9.19 -7.78 -26.77
C ASP A 23 -8.05 -7.52 -27.78
N PRO A 24 -8.34 -7.49 -29.10
CA PRO A 24 -7.31 -7.36 -30.12
C PRO A 24 -6.56 -6.01 -30.09
N LYS A 25 -7.06 -5.03 -29.33
CA LYS A 25 -6.44 -3.70 -29.16
C LYS A 25 -5.86 -3.49 -27.75
N CYS A 26 -5.87 -4.52 -26.90
CA CYS A 26 -5.43 -4.47 -25.51
C CYS A 26 -6.12 -3.36 -24.67
N SER A 27 -7.33 -2.94 -25.04
CA SER A 27 -8.05 -1.87 -24.34
C SER A 27 -8.72 -2.38 -23.08
N LYS A 28 -9.30 -3.59 -23.12
CA LYS A 28 -9.96 -4.22 -21.98
C LYS A 28 -8.95 -4.62 -20.90
N ILE A 29 -7.85 -5.27 -21.29
CA ILE A 29 -6.80 -5.68 -20.37
C ILE A 29 -6.11 -4.47 -19.73
N ARG A 30 -5.91 -3.37 -20.47
CA ARG A 30 -5.37 -2.12 -19.91
C ARG A 30 -6.31 -1.55 -18.86
N ALA A 31 -7.61 -1.51 -19.12
CA ALA A 31 -8.60 -1.01 -18.16
C ALA A 31 -8.61 -1.88 -16.89
N GLU A 32 -8.59 -3.21 -17.04
CA GLU A 32 -8.56 -4.15 -15.93
C GLU A 32 -7.26 -4.04 -15.10
N MET A 33 -6.11 -4.00 -15.78
CA MET A 33 -4.81 -3.81 -15.12
C MET A 33 -4.78 -2.49 -14.35
N THR A 34 -5.25 -1.39 -14.96
CA THR A 34 -5.31 -0.08 -14.31
C THR A 34 -6.20 -0.12 -13.07
N ARG A 35 -7.35 -0.79 -13.14
CA ARG A 35 -8.26 -0.98 -11.99
C ARG A 35 -7.56 -1.71 -10.84
N ARG A 36 -6.86 -2.81 -11.12
CA ARG A 36 -6.11 -3.58 -10.11
C ARG A 36 -5.01 -2.75 -9.45
N LEU A 37 -4.24 -2.02 -10.27
CA LEU A 37 -3.19 -1.12 -9.79
C LEU A 37 -3.75 0.00 -8.91
N ALA A 38 -4.89 0.58 -9.29
CA ALA A 38 -5.56 1.61 -8.50
C ALA A 38 -5.99 1.08 -7.12
N ALA A 39 -6.57 -0.12 -7.06
CA ALA A 39 -6.95 -0.75 -5.79
C ALA A 39 -5.73 -1.00 -4.89
N LEU A 40 -4.64 -1.51 -5.45
CA LEU A 40 -3.38 -1.71 -4.73
C LEU A 40 -2.80 -0.40 -4.19
N SER A 41 -2.81 0.67 -4.99
CA SER A 41 -2.34 2.00 -4.55
C SER A 41 -3.20 2.56 -3.41
N GLN A 42 -4.53 2.41 -3.49
CA GLN A 42 -5.43 2.86 -2.43
C GLN A 42 -5.20 2.09 -1.12
N ALA A 43 -5.03 0.77 -1.20
CA ALA A 43 -4.72 -0.07 -0.03
C ALA A 43 -3.40 0.35 0.63
N GLN A 44 -2.36 0.64 -0.16
CA GLN A 44 -1.08 1.12 0.35
C GLN A 44 -1.22 2.47 1.09
N ARG A 45 -1.96 3.42 0.51
CA ARG A 45 -2.23 4.72 1.15
C ARG A 45 -3.04 4.56 2.44
N GLN A 46 -3.99 3.64 2.45
CA GLN A 46 -4.78 3.36 3.65
C GLN A 46 -3.90 2.79 4.76
N ALA A 47 -3.04 1.82 4.46
CA ALA A 47 -2.08 1.28 5.41
C ALA A 47 -1.15 2.35 5.98
N SER A 48 -0.68 3.30 5.16
CA SER A 48 0.11 4.44 5.65
C SER A 48 -0.68 5.32 6.63
N ARG A 49 -1.94 5.67 6.32
CA ARG A 49 -2.78 6.45 7.24
C ARG A 49 -3.08 5.71 8.54
N ASP A 50 -3.30 4.41 8.46
CA ASP A 50 -3.55 3.58 9.64
C ASP A 50 -2.32 3.50 10.55
N PHE A 51 -1.13 3.39 9.95
CA PHE A 51 0.13 3.50 10.68
C PHE A 51 0.27 4.87 11.35
N ASP A 52 0.11 5.97 10.61
CA ASP A 52 0.25 7.32 11.15
C ASP A 52 -0.73 7.56 12.31
N ARG A 53 -1.95 7.04 12.21
CA ARG A 53 -2.95 7.13 13.28
C ARG A 53 -2.51 6.44 14.57
N VAL A 54 -1.90 5.26 14.49
CA VAL A 54 -1.46 4.47 15.66
C VAL A 54 -0.14 5.00 16.22
N GLU A 55 0.79 5.36 15.35
CA GLU A 55 2.14 5.73 15.72
C GLU A 55 2.25 7.21 16.09
N LEU A 56 1.68 8.07 15.26
CA LEU A 56 1.85 9.53 15.32
C LEU A 56 0.61 10.26 15.83
N GLY A 57 -0.51 9.55 16.00
CA GLY A 57 -1.73 10.10 16.57
C GLY A 57 -1.58 10.57 18.02
N GLN A 58 -2.58 11.29 18.53
CA GLN A 58 -2.60 11.70 19.94
C GLN A 58 -2.64 10.46 20.87
N GLY A 59 -1.72 10.40 21.83
CA GLY A 59 -1.50 9.23 22.67
C GLY A 59 -0.85 8.04 21.93
N GLY A 60 -0.38 8.24 20.70
CA GLY A 60 0.25 7.24 19.87
C GLY A 60 1.63 6.80 20.39
N ASN A 61 2.20 5.78 19.75
CA ASN A 61 3.45 5.17 20.18
C ASN A 61 4.62 6.17 20.21
N LEU A 62 4.69 7.11 19.28
CA LEU A 62 5.72 8.15 19.29
C LEU A 62 5.62 9.03 20.54
N GLN A 63 4.42 9.45 20.94
CA GLN A 63 4.23 10.27 22.14
C GLN A 63 4.64 9.50 23.41
N LYS A 64 4.33 8.19 23.48
CA LYS A 64 4.76 7.34 24.60
C LYS A 64 6.28 7.23 24.68
N LEU A 65 6.96 7.05 23.54
CA LEU A 65 8.42 7.02 23.47
C LEU A 65 9.02 8.35 23.95
N ILE A 66 8.46 9.49 23.52
CA ILE A 66 8.91 10.82 23.96
C ILE A 66 8.69 10.99 25.46
N LEU A 67 7.53 10.60 25.99
CA LEU A 67 7.25 10.69 27.43
C LEU A 67 8.20 9.82 28.25
N ALA A 68 8.46 8.58 27.84
CA ALA A 68 9.43 7.71 28.51
C ALA A 68 10.83 8.35 28.53
N LEU A 69 11.27 8.89 27.38
CA LEU A 69 12.56 9.56 27.27
C LEU A 69 12.69 10.77 28.21
N VAL A 70 11.69 11.65 28.24
CA VAL A 70 11.69 12.85 29.09
C VAL A 70 11.60 12.52 30.57
N ASN A 71 11.01 11.37 30.91
CA ASN A 71 10.89 10.89 32.28
C ASN A 71 12.06 10.01 32.76
N GLY A 72 13.14 9.91 31.99
CA GLY A 72 14.39 9.26 32.41
C GLY A 72 14.62 7.83 31.90
N GLY A 73 13.78 7.33 30.99
CA GLY A 73 13.90 5.99 30.40
C GLY A 73 13.11 4.93 31.14
#